data_AF-A0A0X3VB38-F1
#
_entry.id   AF-A0A0X3VB38-F1
#
_cell.length_a   1.000
_cell.length_b   1.000
_cell.length_c   1.000
_cell.angle_alpha   90.00
_cell.angle_beta   90.00
_cell.angle_gamma   90.00
#
_symmetry.space_group_name_H-M   'P 1'
#
loop_
_entity.id
_entity.type
_entity.pdbx_description
1 polymer ?
#
loop_
_entity_poly.entity_id
_entity_poly.type
_entity_poly.pdbx_seq_one_letter_code
_entity_poly.pdbx_strand_id
1 'polypeptide(L)'
;MQMFGRFRDERPPLQRALEAASALKPGTWESVESLAQLAIACKGTPDAGRIYQSAYETAAELKPGTYDSVRALAWLHRAGEELRSA
;
A
#
# COMPACT_ATOMS: atom_id res chain seq x y z
N MET A 1 10.50 39.28 9.49
CA MET A 1 10.72 37.84 9.79
C MET A 1 9.77 37.00 8.94
N GLN A 2 10.26 36.22 7.98
CA GLN A 2 9.54 35.07 7.42
C GLN A 2 10.56 33.96 7.17
N MET A 3 10.81 33.14 8.20
CA MET A 3 11.55 31.89 8.05
C MET A 3 10.60 30.87 7.43
N PHE A 4 10.68 30.68 6.10
CA PHE A 4 10.22 29.45 5.49
C PHE A 4 11.19 28.34 5.90
N GLY A 5 10.94 27.76 7.07
CA GLY A 5 11.52 26.48 7.42
C GLY A 5 11.03 25.46 6.40
N ARG A 6 11.90 25.09 5.45
CA ARG A 6 11.78 23.79 4.79
C ARG A 6 11.79 22.76 5.91
N PHE A 7 10.61 22.33 6.35
CA PHE A 7 10.48 21.06 7.02
C PHE A 7 10.92 20.03 5.98
N ARG A 8 12.23 19.74 5.96
CA ARG A 8 12.70 18.47 5.44
C ARG A 8 12.02 17.48 6.36
N ASP A 9 10.94 16.91 5.88
CA ASP A 9 10.38 15.74 6.51
C ASP A 9 11.56 14.75 6.61
N GLU A 10 11.98 14.42 7.83
CA GLU A 10 13.17 13.60 8.09
C GLU A 10 12.81 12.11 8.15
N ARG A 11 11.50 11.81 8.03
CA ARG A 11 10.98 10.44 8.08
C ARG A 11 11.48 9.66 6.87
N PRO A 12 11.78 8.35 7.02
CA PRO A 12 12.13 7.48 5.90
C PRO A 12 11.04 7.55 4.81
N PRO A 13 11.41 7.46 3.52
CA PRO A 13 10.45 7.48 2.42
C PRO A 13 9.30 6.48 2.59
N LEU A 14 9.62 5.29 3.14
CA LEU A 14 8.64 4.24 3.44
C LEU A 14 7.60 4.69 4.47
N GLN A 15 8.01 5.36 5.54
CA GLN A 15 7.09 5.85 6.58
C GLN A 15 6.12 6.89 6.03
N ARG A 16 6.61 7.80 5.17
CA ARG A 16 5.74 8.78 4.51
C ARG A 16 4.77 8.13 3.53
N ALA A 17 5.23 7.12 2.81
CA ALA A 17 4.37 6.40 1.88
C ALA A 17 3.28 5.62 2.62
N LEU A 18 3.56 5.06 3.81
CA LEU A 18 2.56 4.44 4.68
C LEU A 18 1.52 5.44 5.19
N GLU A 19 1.95 6.63 5.59
CA GLU A 19 1.05 7.70 6.05
C GLU A 19 0.21 8.29 4.91
N ALA A 20 0.77 8.41 3.70
CA ALA A 20 0.01 8.79 2.53
C ALA A 20 -1.00 7.69 2.13
N ALA A 21 -0.61 6.42 2.27
CA ALA A 21 -1.47 5.28 1.95
C ALA A 21 -2.66 5.13 2.91
N SER A 22 -2.53 5.54 4.17
CA SER A 22 -3.66 5.52 5.12
C SER A 22 -4.75 6.55 4.77
N ALA A 23 -4.41 7.58 3.99
CA ALA A 23 -5.36 8.56 3.47
C ALA A 23 -5.98 8.16 2.11
N LEU A 24 -5.58 7.02 1.55
CA LEU A 24 -6.13 6.55 0.27
C LEU A 24 -7.56 6.09 0.43
N LYS A 25 -8.37 6.36 -0.58
CA LYS A 25 -9.78 5.99 -0.59
C LYS A 25 -9.90 4.47 -0.75
N PRO A 26 -10.62 3.78 0.14
CA PRO A 26 -10.86 2.35 -0.03
C PRO A 26 -11.76 2.10 -1.25
N GLY A 27 -11.64 0.91 -1.85
CA GLY A 27 -12.39 0.53 -3.05
C GLY A 27 -11.87 1.09 -4.37
N THR A 28 -10.60 1.50 -4.47
CA THR A 28 -9.93 1.79 -5.75
C THR A 28 -8.73 0.89 -5.97
N TRP A 29 -8.40 0.60 -7.23
CA TRP A 29 -7.30 -0.30 -7.55
C TRP A 29 -5.94 0.33 -7.24
N GLU A 30 -5.82 1.66 -7.33
CA GLU A 30 -4.61 2.41 -6.96
C GLU A 30 -4.29 2.24 -5.48
N SER A 31 -5.31 2.18 -4.61
CA SER A 31 -5.15 1.93 -3.19
C SER A 31 -4.60 0.53 -2.93
N VAL A 32 -5.17 -0.48 -3.59
CA VAL A 32 -4.70 -1.87 -3.48
C VAL A 32 -3.27 -2.00 -4.00
N GLU A 33 -2.96 -1.42 -5.17
CA GLU A 33 -1.62 -1.47 -5.76
C GLU A 33 -0.58 -0.79 -4.86
N SER A 34 -0.92 0.37 -4.29
CA SER A 34 -0.04 1.11 -3.39
C SER A 34 0.23 0.31 -2.10
N LEU A 35 -0.81 -0.23 -1.47
CA LEU A 35 -0.68 -1.04 -0.26
C LEU A 35 0.09 -2.34 -0.55
N ALA A 36 -0.15 -3.00 -1.68
CA ALA A 36 0.59 -4.20 -2.09
C ALA A 36 2.09 -3.93 -2.25
N GLN A 37 2.46 -2.82 -2.90
CA GLN A 37 3.86 -2.41 -3.04
C GLN A 37 4.50 -2.07 -1.68
N LEU A 38 3.75 -1.39 -0.79
CA LEU A 38 4.22 -1.08 0.56
C LEU A 38 4.40 -2.33 1.41
N ALA A 39 3.52 -3.31 1.28
CA ALA A 39 3.65 -4.58 1.97
C ALA A 39 4.94 -5.30 1.55
N ILE A 40 5.24 -5.35 0.25
CA ILE A 40 6.51 -5.90 -0.29
C ILE A 40 7.71 -5.10 0.24
N ALA A 41 7.63 -3.76 0.26
CA ALA A 41 8.72 -2.91 0.76
C ALA A 41 8.97 -3.10 2.27
N CYS A 42 7.93 -3.48 3.02
CA CYS A 42 8.01 -3.84 4.43
C CYS A 42 8.34 -5.33 4.65
N LYS A 43 8.64 -6.13 3.62
CA LYS A 43 8.92 -7.57 3.74
C LYS A 43 9.96 -7.84 4.83
N GLY A 44 9.66 -8.78 5.72
CA GLY A 44 10.49 -9.11 6.90
C GLY A 44 10.18 -8.28 8.15
N THR A 45 9.26 -7.31 8.08
CA THR A 45 8.73 -6.60 9.26
C THR A 45 7.32 -7.11 9.62
N PRO A 46 6.88 -6.98 10.89
CA PRO A 46 5.52 -7.32 11.28
C PRO A 46 4.45 -6.46 10.58
N ASP A 47 4.84 -5.28 10.07
CA ASP A 47 3.92 -4.39 9.37
C ASP A 47 3.54 -4.91 7.98
N ALA A 48 4.40 -5.70 7.31
CA ALA A 48 4.10 -6.27 6.00
C ALA A 48 2.79 -7.05 5.97
N GLY A 49 2.55 -7.90 6.97
CA GLY A 49 1.32 -8.68 7.07
C GLY A 49 0.09 -7.81 7.30
N ARG A 50 0.22 -6.75 8.10
CA ARG A 50 -0.88 -5.79 8.37
C ARG A 50 -1.24 -5.00 7.11
N ILE A 51 -0.25 -4.48 6.41
CA ILE A 51 -0.45 -3.71 5.17
C ILE A 51 -1.04 -4.61 4.09
N TYR A 52 -0.55 -5.85 3.97
CA TYR A 52 -1.10 -6.84 3.05
C TYR A 52 -2.58 -7.14 3.35
N GLN A 53 -2.93 -7.30 4.62
CA GLN A 53 -4.32 -7.49 5.05
C GLN A 53 -5.19 -6.30 4.65
N SER A 54 -4.75 -5.06 4.87
CA SER A 54 -5.48 -3.87 4.45
C SER A 54 -5.64 -3.78 2.93
N ALA A 55 -4.63 -4.20 2.16
CA ALA A 55 -4.73 -4.30 0.71
C ALA A 55 -5.80 -5.31 0.28
N TYR A 56 -5.86 -6.45 0.97
CA TYR A 56 -6.85 -7.51 0.72
C TYR A 56 -8.27 -7.04 1.00
N GLU A 57 -8.49 -6.36 2.14
CA GLU A 57 -9.78 -5.76 2.50
C GLU A 57 -10.22 -4.71 1.47
N THR A 58 -9.29 -3.84 1.06
CA THR A 58 -9.57 -2.81 0.03
C THR A 58 -9.96 -3.43 -1.30
N ALA A 59 -9.32 -4.55 -1.69
CA ALA A 59 -9.67 -5.24 -2.92
C ALA A 59 -11.01 -5.97 -2.85
N ALA A 60 -11.47 -6.38 -1.66
CA ALA A 60 -12.78 -6.99 -1.48
C ALA A 60 -13.93 -6.02 -1.77
N GLU A 61 -13.69 -4.71 -1.65
CA GLU A 61 -14.66 -3.67 -2.00
C GLU A 61 -14.70 -3.37 -3.52
N LEU A 62 -13.76 -3.89 -4.30
CA LEU A 62 -13.73 -3.66 -5.75
C LEU A 62 -14.83 -4.44 -6.45
N LYS A 63 -15.47 -3.79 -7.43
CA LYS A 63 -16.50 -4.43 -8.24
C LYS A 63 -15.88 -5.55 -9.09
N PRO A 64 -16.36 -6.80 -8.94
CA PRO A 64 -15.82 -7.93 -9.70
C PRO A 64 -16.08 -7.79 -11.20
N GLY A 65 -15.19 -8.39 -12.01
CA GLY A 65 -15.31 -8.41 -13.47
C GLY A 65 -14.93 -7.10 -14.15
N THR A 66 -14.28 -6.18 -13.42
CA THR A 66 -13.74 -4.93 -13.97
C THR A 66 -12.24 -5.04 -14.18
N TYR A 67 -11.70 -4.27 -15.13
CA TYR A 67 -10.25 -4.19 -15.34
C TYR A 67 -9.51 -3.84 -14.05
N ASP A 68 -10.05 -2.87 -13.29
CA ASP A 68 -9.52 -2.42 -12.01
C ASP A 68 -9.44 -3.56 -10.99
N SER A 69 -10.49 -4.39 -10.88
CA SER A 69 -10.50 -5.57 -10.00
C SER A 69 -9.44 -6.60 -10.39
N VAL A 70 -9.28 -6.88 -11.69
CA VAL A 70 -8.27 -7.84 -12.18
C VAL A 70 -6.86 -7.34 -11.86
N ARG A 71 -6.60 -6.06 -12.12
CA ARG A 71 -5.29 -5.44 -11.88
C ARG A 71 -4.95 -5.40 -10.39
N ALA A 72 -5.91 -5.01 -9.54
CA ALA A 72 -5.75 -4.99 -8.09
C ALA A 72 -5.45 -6.39 -7.54
N LEU A 73 -6.21 -7.40 -7.97
CA LEU A 73 -6.03 -8.79 -7.54
C LEU A 73 -4.69 -9.39 -8.02
N ALA A 74 -4.23 -9.02 -9.22
CA ALA A 74 -2.92 -9.43 -9.72
C ALA A 74 -1.78 -8.90 -8.84
N TRP A 75 -1.86 -7.63 -8.40
CA TRP A 75 -0.90 -7.06 -7.46
C TRP A 75 -0.96 -7.69 -6.08
N LEU A 76 -2.14 -7.99 -5.56
CA LEU A 76 -2.31 -8.74 -4.32
C LEU A 76 -1.70 -10.13 -4.38
N HIS A 77 -1.90 -10.84 -5.48
CA HIS A 77 -1.30 -12.15 -5.69
C HIS A 77 0.23 -12.05 -5.67
N ARG A 78 0.79 -11.09 -6.43
CA ARG A 78 2.24 -10.84 -6.44
C ARG A 78 2.78 -10.50 -5.06
N ALA A 79 2.15 -9.59 -4.33
CA ALA A 79 2.59 -9.23 -2.99
C ALA A 79 2.52 -10.42 -2.02
N GLY A 80 1.49 -11.25 -2.11
CA GLY A 80 1.38 -12.47 -1.30
C GLY A 80 2.52 -13.46 -1.56
N GLU A 81 2.87 -13.69 -2.82
CA GLU A 81 3.98 -14.58 -3.19
C GLU A 81 5.34 -14.02 -2.74
N GLU A 82 5.55 -12.72 -2.89
CA GLU A 82 6.77 -12.04 -2.43
C GLU A 82 6.93 -12.13 -0.91
N LEU A 83 5.85 -11.93 -0.15
CA LEU A 83 5.86 -12.04 1.30
C LEU A 83 6.03 -13.47 1.80
N ARG A 84 5.50 -14.46 1.08
CA ARG A 84 5.69 -15.89 1.40
C ARG A 84 7.12 -16.36 1.10
N SER A 85 7.77 -15.76 0.12
CA SER A 85 9.15 -16.07 -0.29
C SER A 85 10.20 -15.33 0.57
N ALA A 86 9.87 -14.95 1.81
CA ALA A 86 10.78 -14.34 2.81
C ALA A 86 11.18 -15.38 3.85
#